data_AF-A0A974WU16-F1
#
_entry.id   AF-A0A974WU16-F1
#
_cell.length_a   1.000
_cell.length_b   1.000
_cell.length_c   1.000
_cell.angle_alpha   90.00
_cell.angle_beta   90.00
_cell.angle_gamma   90.00
#
_symmetry.space_group_name_H-M   'P 1'
#
loop_
_entity.id
_entity.type
_entity.pdbx_description
1 polymer ?
#
loop_
_entity_poly.entity_id
_entity_poly.type
_entity_poly.pdbx_seq_one_letter_code
_entity_poly.pdbx_strand_id
1 'polypeptide(L)'
;MKRLLLVLSCAVVSCLAGCGEQKEACPMSPVDMTKPMAQVKQEAQAMTKEQLKMKMDACKMQKDKCMEAMNKMMADMKAMPMDEQAGQKGMEMKKTIEDHKAKIARLDEMMKCYQDCMSKM
;
A
#
# COMPACT_ATOMS: atom_id res chain seq x y z
N MET A 1 47.86 31.50 1.38
CA MET A 1 48.27 31.45 -0.05
C MET A 1 47.46 30.38 -0.78
N LYS A 2 46.99 30.72 -1.98
CA LYS A 2 46.70 29.92 -3.19
C LYS A 2 45.91 28.59 -3.12
N ARG A 3 44.91 28.60 -4.02
CA ARG A 3 44.03 27.56 -4.58
C ARG A 3 44.79 26.41 -5.28
N LEU A 4 44.00 25.37 -5.63
CA LEU A 4 44.10 24.39 -6.74
C LEU A 4 44.48 22.93 -6.43
N LEU A 5 43.45 22.07 -6.52
CA LEU A 5 43.28 20.92 -7.46
C LEU A 5 44.44 19.96 -7.75
N LEU A 6 44.20 18.67 -7.45
CA LEU A 6 44.62 17.45 -8.18
C LEU A 6 43.97 16.26 -7.44
N VAL A 7 42.84 15.68 -7.85
CA VAL A 7 42.63 14.74 -8.97
C VAL A 7 43.73 13.69 -9.07
N LEU A 8 43.34 12.41 -8.96
CA LEU A 8 43.79 11.23 -9.74
C LEU A 8 44.21 10.00 -8.90
N SER A 9 43.33 8.99 -8.86
CA SER A 9 43.68 7.56 -8.83
C SER A 9 42.39 6.74 -9.07
N CYS A 10 42.08 6.40 -10.33
CA CYS A 10 42.19 5.05 -10.91
C CYS A 10 41.42 3.98 -10.12
N ALA A 11 40.17 3.67 -10.47
CA ALA A 11 39.76 2.72 -11.52
C ALA A 11 40.14 1.26 -11.24
N VAL A 12 39.17 0.43 -10.84
CA VAL A 12 39.09 -0.96 -11.29
C VAL A 12 37.64 -1.30 -11.63
N VAL A 13 37.46 -1.58 -12.91
CA VAL A 13 36.32 -2.21 -13.56
C VAL A 13 36.17 -3.65 -13.02
N SER A 14 34.99 -3.98 -12.50
CA SER A 14 34.52 -5.36 -12.40
C SER A 14 33.35 -5.54 -13.35
N CYS A 15 33.64 -6.23 -14.45
CA CYS A 15 32.70 -6.64 -15.48
C CYS A 15 31.71 -7.70 -14.98
N LEU A 16 30.46 -7.56 -15.45
CA LEU A 16 29.62 -8.63 -16.01
C LEU A 16 29.35 -9.89 -15.17
N ALA A 17 28.20 -9.91 -14.49
CA ALA A 17 27.22 -11.01 -14.59
C ALA A 17 25.98 -10.66 -13.74
N GLY A 18 24.86 -10.31 -14.38
CA GLY A 18 23.60 -10.03 -13.68
C GLY A 18 22.61 -9.24 -14.53
N CYS A 19 22.18 -9.82 -15.64
CA CYS A 19 20.99 -9.37 -16.36
C CYS A 19 19.79 -9.34 -15.43
N GLY A 20 19.05 -8.23 -15.46
CA GLY A 20 17.61 -8.22 -15.26
C GLY A 20 17.13 -8.56 -13.85
N GLU A 21 17.10 -7.55 -12.99
CA GLU A 21 15.91 -7.17 -12.22
C GLU A 21 16.37 -6.04 -11.30
N GLN A 22 16.35 -4.81 -11.82
CA GLN A 22 16.04 -3.66 -10.97
C GLN A 22 14.66 -3.94 -10.38
N LYS A 23 14.63 -4.67 -9.26
CA LYS A 23 13.60 -4.44 -8.26
C LYS A 23 13.88 -3.06 -7.69
N GLU A 24 13.53 -2.04 -8.47
CA GLU A 24 13.00 -0.80 -7.94
C GLU A 24 11.69 -1.16 -7.22
N ALA A 25 11.81 -1.93 -6.14
CA ALA A 25 10.79 -1.97 -5.13
C ALA A 25 10.90 -0.60 -4.47
N CYS A 26 10.17 0.39 -5.01
CA CYS A 26 9.77 1.53 -4.21
C CYS A 26 9.27 0.91 -2.89
N PRO A 27 9.92 1.14 -1.75
CA PRO A 27 9.46 0.58 -0.50
C PRO A 27 8.25 1.42 -0.09
N MET A 28 7.11 1.21 -0.76
CA MET A 28 5.83 1.69 -0.28
C MET A 28 5.63 0.99 1.05
N SER A 29 5.92 1.72 2.13
CA SER A 29 5.72 1.21 3.47
C SER A 29 4.26 0.78 3.61
N PRO A 30 3.97 -0.38 4.22
CA PRO A 30 2.62 -0.87 4.40
C PRO A 30 1.75 0.20 5.08
N VAL A 31 0.49 0.34 4.64
CA VAL A 31 -0.43 1.31 5.24
C VAL A 31 -0.84 0.80 6.62
N ASP A 32 -0.52 1.57 7.65
CA ASP A 32 -0.98 1.29 9.01
C ASP A 32 -2.45 1.69 9.17
N MET A 33 -3.33 0.70 9.03
CA MET A 33 -4.78 0.87 9.17
C MET A 33 -5.24 0.95 10.63
N THR A 34 -4.35 0.68 11.60
CA THR A 34 -4.68 0.74 13.04
C THR A 34 -4.54 2.16 13.60
N LYS A 35 -3.76 3.00 12.92
CA LYS A 35 -3.54 4.39 13.30
C LYS A 35 -4.86 5.19 13.30
N PRO A 36 -5.20 5.92 14.38
CA PRO A 36 -6.39 6.77 14.42
C PRO A 36 -6.41 7.84 13.32
N MET A 37 -7.59 8.18 12.78
CA MET A 37 -7.69 9.17 11.68
C MET A 37 -7.18 10.55 12.07
N ALA A 38 -7.28 10.92 13.36
CA ALA A 38 -6.72 12.18 13.86
C ALA A 38 -5.20 12.25 13.64
N GLN A 39 -4.48 11.14 13.91
CA GLN A 39 -3.04 11.06 13.69
C GLN A 39 -2.71 11.01 12.20
N VAL A 40 -3.48 10.26 11.40
CA VAL A 40 -3.34 10.24 9.93
C VAL A 40 -3.45 11.65 9.35
N LYS A 41 -4.42 12.43 9.81
CA LYS A 41 -4.62 13.82 9.38
C LYS A 41 -3.48 14.74 9.81
N GLN A 42 -3.00 14.61 11.04
CA GLN A 42 -1.87 15.39 11.53
C GLN A 42 -0.59 15.12 10.72
N GLU A 43 -0.30 13.85 10.45
CA GLU A 43 0.82 13.43 9.60
C GLU A 43 0.66 13.97 8.17
N ALA A 44 -0.54 13.86 7.60
CA ALA A 44 -0.84 14.34 6.26
C ALA A 44 -0.60 15.86 6.08
N GLN A 45 -0.89 16.66 7.12
CA GLN A 45 -0.66 18.10 7.10
C GLN A 45 0.82 18.48 7.11
N ALA A 46 1.68 17.62 7.64
CA ALA A 46 3.13 17.82 7.69
C ALA A 46 3.86 17.23 6.47
N MET A 47 3.16 16.48 5.61
CA MET A 47 3.75 15.85 4.43
C MET A 47 3.83 16.82 3.24
N THR A 48 4.73 16.54 2.31
CA THR A 48 4.74 17.21 1.00
C THR A 48 3.69 16.62 0.07
N LYS A 49 3.34 17.34 -1.00
CA LYS A 49 2.43 16.85 -2.05
C LYS A 49 2.87 15.51 -2.65
N GLU A 50 4.18 15.33 -2.84
CA GLU A 50 4.75 14.07 -3.35
C GLU A 50 4.58 12.93 -2.34
N GLN A 51 4.82 13.18 -1.05
CA GLN A 51 4.61 12.20 0.01
C GLN A 51 3.14 11.80 0.16
N LEU A 52 2.22 12.78 0.06
CA LEU A 52 0.78 12.52 0.05
C LEU A 52 0.38 11.63 -1.14
N LYS A 53 0.92 11.88 -2.33
CA LYS A 53 0.67 11.05 -3.51
C LYS A 53 1.15 9.62 -3.31
N MET A 54 2.37 9.42 -2.80
CA MET A 54 2.89 8.08 -2.50
C MET A 54 2.02 7.34 -1.47
N LYS A 55 1.51 8.04 -0.45
CA LYS A 55 0.61 7.45 0.56
C LYS A 55 -0.75 7.08 -0.05
N MET A 56 -1.29 7.90 -0.94
CA MET A 56 -2.52 7.58 -1.68
C MET A 56 -2.33 6.35 -2.57
N ASP A 57 -1.20 6.25 -3.29
CA ASP A 57 -0.88 5.11 -4.15
C ASP A 57 -0.74 3.82 -3.32
N ALA A 58 -0.14 3.90 -2.13
CA ALA A 58 -0.06 2.77 -1.20
C ALA A 58 -1.45 2.32 -0.72
N CYS A 59 -2.32 3.28 -0.33
CA CYS A 59 -3.70 2.99 0.06
C CYS A 59 -4.49 2.36 -1.10
N LYS A 60 -4.33 2.88 -2.31
CA LYS A 60 -4.99 2.35 -3.51
C LYS A 60 -4.57 0.91 -3.79
N MET A 61 -3.27 0.63 -3.79
CA MET A 61 -2.77 -0.73 -4.00
C MET A 61 -3.28 -1.70 -2.93
N GLN A 62 -3.35 -1.27 -1.67
CA GLN A 62 -3.87 -2.11 -0.60
C GLN A 62 -5.39 -2.31 -0.71
N LYS A 63 -6.13 -1.28 -1.14
CA LYS A 63 -7.57 -1.37 -1.42
C LYS A 63 -7.84 -2.36 -2.55
N ASP A 64 -7.08 -2.29 -3.64
CA ASP A 64 -7.22 -3.20 -4.79
C ASP A 64 -6.99 -4.65 -4.36
N LYS A 65 -5.95 -4.93 -3.56
CA LYS A 65 -5.71 -6.26 -2.98
C LYS A 65 -6.87 -6.74 -2.08
N CYS A 66 -7.42 -5.84 -1.25
CA CYS A 66 -8.58 -6.18 -0.41
C CYS A 66 -9.83 -6.47 -1.25
N MET A 67 -10.07 -5.70 -2.31
CA MET A 67 -11.20 -5.92 -3.22
C MET A 67 -11.06 -7.24 -3.98
N GLU A 68 -9.87 -7.56 -4.49
CA GLU A 68 -9.61 -8.84 -5.17
C GLU A 68 -9.86 -10.04 -4.24
N ALA A 69 -9.30 -10.00 -3.03
CA ALA A 69 -9.51 -11.05 -2.02
C ALA A 69 -10.99 -11.20 -1.65
N MET A 70 -11.69 -10.08 -1.44
CA MET A 70 -13.13 -10.08 -1.15
C MET A 70 -13.95 -10.65 -2.31
N ASN A 71 -13.65 -10.26 -3.55
CA ASN A 71 -14.33 -10.76 -4.74
C ASN A 71 -14.14 -12.28 -4.91
N LYS A 72 -12.93 -12.78 -4.67
CA LYS A 72 -12.64 -14.21 -4.66
C LYS A 72 -13.46 -14.94 -3.59
N MET A 73 -13.48 -14.43 -2.36
CA MET A 73 -14.29 -15.03 -1.28
C MET A 73 -15.78 -15.02 -1.60
N MET A 74 -16.31 -13.95 -2.22
CA MET A 74 -17.70 -13.92 -2.66
C MET A 74 -18.00 -14.95 -3.76
N ALA A 75 -17.07 -15.17 -4.69
CA ALA A 75 -17.20 -16.22 -5.70
C ALA A 75 -17.17 -17.62 -5.06
N ASP A 76 -16.22 -17.88 -4.17
CA ASP A 76 -16.10 -19.14 -3.43
C ASP A 76 -17.35 -19.42 -2.58
N MET A 77 -17.93 -18.39 -1.96
CA MET A 77 -19.15 -18.50 -1.16
C MET A 77 -20.37 -18.85 -2.04
N LYS A 78 -20.45 -18.33 -3.27
CA LYS A 78 -21.51 -18.67 -4.23
C LYS A 78 -21.37 -20.07 -4.80
N ALA A 79 -20.15 -20.59 -4.88
CA ALA A 79 -19.87 -21.94 -5.39
C ALA A 79 -20.01 -23.03 -4.31
N MET A 80 -20.25 -22.67 -3.05
CA MET A 80 -20.29 -23.61 -1.93
C MET A 80 -21.59 -24.45 -1.96
N PRO A 81 -21.50 -25.78 -1.78
CA PRO A 81 -22.69 -26.63 -1.66
C PRO A 81 -23.51 -26.26 -0.40
N MET A 82 -24.81 -26.52 -0.41
CA MET A 82 -25.70 -26.24 0.73
C MET A 82 -25.78 -27.47 1.64
N ASP A 83 -24.73 -27.71 2.42
CA ASP A 83 -24.69 -28.70 3.50
C ASP A 83 -24.30 -28.05 4.85
N GLU A 84 -24.41 -28.78 5.97
CA GLU A 84 -24.17 -28.22 7.31
C GLU A 84 -22.72 -27.73 7.53
N GLN A 85 -21.72 -28.39 6.94
CA GLN A 85 -20.32 -27.95 7.02
C GLN A 85 -20.08 -26.67 6.21
N ALA A 86 -20.74 -26.56 5.06
CA ALA A 86 -20.77 -25.35 4.28
C ALA A 86 -21.48 -24.19 5.01
N GLY A 87 -22.45 -24.46 5.87
CA GLY A 87 -23.09 -23.44 6.71
C GLY A 87 -22.12 -22.69 7.63
N GLN A 88 -21.27 -23.42 8.37
CA GLN A 88 -20.25 -22.81 9.25
C GLN A 88 -19.18 -22.06 8.46
N LYS A 89 -18.65 -22.68 7.39
CA LYS A 89 -17.64 -22.05 6.53
C LYS A 89 -18.19 -20.80 5.83
N GLY A 90 -19.45 -20.82 5.39
CA GLY A 90 -20.12 -19.66 4.82
C GLY A 90 -20.25 -18.50 5.81
N MET A 91 -20.53 -18.79 7.08
CA MET A 91 -20.58 -17.77 8.15
C MET A 91 -19.20 -17.12 8.40
N GLU A 92 -18.14 -17.92 8.45
CA GLU A 92 -16.76 -17.42 8.59
C GLU A 92 -16.33 -16.56 7.39
N MET A 93 -16.65 -17.01 6.17
CA MET A 93 -16.40 -16.26 4.94
C MET A 93 -17.18 -14.94 4.94
N LYS A 94 -18.44 -14.93 5.37
CA LYS A 94 -19.24 -13.72 5.49
C LYS A 94 -18.62 -12.72 6.46
N LYS A 95 -18.17 -13.19 7.63
CA LYS A 95 -17.45 -12.35 8.61
C LYS A 95 -16.17 -11.76 7.99
N THR A 96 -15.40 -12.58 7.29
CA THR A 96 -14.17 -12.15 6.64
C THR A 96 -14.45 -11.11 5.54
N ILE A 97 -15.54 -11.26 4.77
CA ILE A 97 -15.98 -10.27 3.78
C ILE A 97 -16.33 -8.94 4.46
N GLU A 98 -17.04 -8.94 5.58
CA GLU A 98 -17.35 -7.71 6.33
C GLU A 98 -16.07 -7.05 6.87
N ASP A 99 -15.11 -7.83 7.36
CA ASP A 99 -13.80 -7.30 7.78
C ASP A 99 -13.05 -6.65 6.61
N HIS A 100 -13.13 -7.22 5.39
CA HIS A 100 -12.55 -6.62 4.20
C HIS A 100 -13.28 -5.34 3.78
N LYS A 101 -14.61 -5.28 3.88
CA LYS A 101 -15.37 -4.05 3.65
C LYS A 101 -14.97 -2.93 4.62
N ALA A 102 -14.79 -3.26 5.90
CA ALA A 102 -14.33 -2.30 6.91
C ALA A 102 -12.93 -1.77 6.58
N LYS A 103 -12.01 -2.65 6.14
CA LYS A 103 -10.67 -2.24 5.67
C LYS A 103 -10.74 -1.34 4.44
N ILE A 104 -11.58 -1.66 3.46
CA ILE A 104 -11.76 -0.84 2.26
C ILE A 104 -12.28 0.56 2.64
N ALA A 105 -13.31 0.63 3.48
CA ALA A 105 -13.86 1.89 3.97
C ALA A 105 -12.78 2.73 4.68
N ARG A 106 -11.96 2.08 5.53
CA ARG A 106 -10.84 2.74 6.21
C ARG A 106 -9.83 3.31 5.22
N LEU A 107 -9.44 2.54 4.21
CA LEU A 107 -8.51 3.00 3.18
C LEU A 107 -9.08 4.17 2.39
N ASP A 108 -10.38 4.17 2.11
CA ASP A 108 -11.07 5.30 1.46
C ASP A 108 -11.05 6.57 2.32
N GLU A 109 -11.28 6.46 3.63
CA GLU A 109 -11.15 7.60 4.54
C GLU A 109 -9.72 8.16 4.57
N MET A 110 -8.70 7.29 4.60
CA MET A 110 -7.30 7.71 4.57
C MET A 110 -6.95 8.38 3.24
N MET A 111 -7.36 7.82 2.10
CA MET A 111 -7.15 8.44 0.79
C MET A 111 -7.83 9.80 0.68
N LYS A 112 -9.07 9.93 1.15
CA LYS A 112 -9.78 11.20 1.19
C LYS A 112 -9.04 12.21 2.07
N CYS A 113 -8.53 11.79 3.22
CA CYS A 113 -7.74 12.67 4.09
C CYS A 113 -6.48 13.19 3.39
N TYR A 114 -5.73 12.32 2.70
CA TYR A 114 -4.55 12.73 1.94
C TYR A 114 -4.90 13.65 0.77
N GLN A 115 -5.99 13.35 0.05
CA GLN A 115 -6.49 14.18 -1.05
C GLN A 115 -6.93 15.57 -0.56
N ASP A 116 -7.64 15.64 0.57
CA ASP A 116 -8.09 16.88 1.21
C ASP A 116 -6.93 17.73 1.72
N CYS A 117 -5.81 17.11 2.12
CA CYS A 117 -4.59 17.84 2.47
C CYS A 117 -3.88 18.35 1.20
N MET A 118 -3.84 17.54 0.15
CA MET A 118 -3.23 17.90 -1.12
C MET A 118 -3.94 19.06 -1.83
N SER A 119 -5.26 19.17 -1.70
CA SER A 119 -6.06 20.25 -2.30
C SER A 119 -5.90 21.60 -1.59
N LYS A 120 -5.29 21.61 -0.39
CA LYS A 120 -5.03 22.81 0.42
C LYS A 120 -3.59 23.31 0.30
N MET A 121 -2.72 22.59 -0.41
CA MET A 121 -1.33 22.95 -0.71
C MET A 121 -1.24 23.60 -2.07
#